data_AF-A0A7Y5T923-F1
#
_entry.id   AF-A0A7Y5T923-F1
#
_cell.length_a   1.000
_cell.length_b   1.000
_cell.length_c   1.000
_cell.angle_alpha   90.00
_cell.angle_beta   90.00
_cell.angle_gamma   90.00
#
_symmetry.space_group_name_H-M   'P 1'
#
loop_
_entity.id
_entity.type
_entity.pdbx_description
1 polymer ?
#
loop_
_entity_poly.entity_id
_entity_poly.type
_entity_poly.pdbx_seq_one_letter_code
_entity_poly.pdbx_strand_id
1 'polypeptide(L)'
;VRALDPRHRLGSEGLGEGDVVEVDGLEVHVVATPGHTSDSLSFVLPQERTVLTGDTVLGRGTTVVAHPDGQLGAYLDSLHRLHALAAEREVTAVWPGHGPVIDDALAALDFYLAHRQERLEQVRAALESLDPSADDLARQVVEVVYADVDPVLWGAAELSVRAQIDYLDLRARD
;
A
#
# COMPACT_ATOMS: atom_id res chain seq x y z
N VAL A 1 21.12 -13.21 0.00
CA VAL A 1 20.04 -12.23 0.21
C VAL A 1 18.74 -12.86 -0.24
N ARG A 2 17.79 -13.02 0.68
CA ARG A 2 16.46 -13.55 0.40
C ARG A 2 15.55 -12.40 -0.03
N ALA A 3 14.77 -12.60 -1.07
CA ALA A 3 13.81 -11.63 -1.60
C ALA A 3 12.61 -12.37 -2.19
N LEU A 4 11.45 -11.72 -2.21
CA LEU A 4 10.27 -12.27 -2.87
C LEU A 4 10.50 -12.40 -4.37
N ASP A 5 10.92 -11.32 -5.03
CA ASP A 5 11.29 -11.33 -6.44
C ASP A 5 12.62 -12.09 -6.68
N PRO A 6 12.63 -13.17 -7.50
CA PRO A 6 13.83 -13.88 -7.87
C PRO A 6 14.96 -13.02 -8.45
N ARG A 7 14.63 -11.91 -9.13
CA ARG A 7 15.59 -10.97 -9.72
C ARG A 7 16.43 -10.25 -8.68
N HIS A 8 15.94 -10.15 -7.44
CA HIS A 8 16.59 -9.45 -6.33
C HIS A 8 17.25 -10.42 -5.32
N ARG A 9 17.21 -11.73 -5.58
CA ARG A 9 17.85 -12.73 -4.73
C ARG A 9 19.35 -12.76 -4.98
N LEU A 10 20.12 -12.94 -3.90
CA LEU A 10 21.51 -13.40 -3.98
C LEU A 10 21.57 -14.81 -3.39
N GLY A 11 21.69 -15.81 -4.27
CA GLY A 11 21.52 -17.23 -3.95
C GLY A 11 20.18 -17.77 -4.46
N SER A 12 19.86 -19.01 -4.10
CA SER A 12 18.60 -19.68 -4.51
C SER A 12 17.45 -19.50 -3.52
N GLU A 13 17.74 -19.08 -2.29
CA GLU A 13 16.74 -18.92 -1.23
C GLU A 13 15.84 -17.70 -1.48
N GLY A 14 14.52 -17.91 -1.39
CA GLY A 14 13.51 -16.86 -1.46
C GLY A 14 13.07 -16.37 -0.08
N LEU A 15 12.18 -15.38 -0.08
CA LEU A 15 11.43 -14.94 1.10
C LEU A 15 9.97 -14.74 0.67
N GLY A 16 9.04 -15.46 1.28
CA GLY A 16 7.65 -15.49 0.86
C GLY A 16 6.65 -15.44 2.01
N GLU A 17 5.37 -15.27 1.64
CA GLU A 17 4.24 -15.33 2.58
C GLU A 17 4.35 -16.54 3.51
N GLY A 18 4.23 -16.29 4.82
CA GLY A 18 4.20 -17.33 5.84
C GLY A 18 5.57 -17.89 6.24
N ASP A 19 6.66 -17.45 5.60
CA ASP A 19 8.01 -17.76 6.08
C ASP A 19 8.23 -17.18 7.48
N VAL A 20 8.98 -17.90 8.31
CA VAL A 20 9.49 -17.40 9.59
C VAL A 20 11.01 -17.40 9.52
N VAL A 21 11.62 -16.24 9.72
CA VAL A 21 13.06 -16.09 9.82
C VAL A 21 13.43 -15.95 11.29
N GLU A 22 14.18 -16.91 11.81
CA GLU A 22 14.69 -16.89 13.18
C GLU A 22 16.12 -16.37 13.23
N VAL A 23 16.38 -15.39 14.10
CA VAL A 23 17.73 -14.87 14.36
C VAL A 23 17.87 -14.59 15.86
N ASP A 24 18.77 -15.30 16.55
CA ASP A 24 19.06 -15.08 17.98
C ASP A 24 17.81 -15.04 18.89
N GLY A 25 16.80 -15.85 18.58
CA GLY A 25 15.55 -15.92 19.33
C GLY A 25 14.48 -14.88 18.94
N LEU A 26 14.78 -13.99 17.99
CA LEU A 26 13.80 -13.15 17.32
C LEU A 26 13.13 -13.95 16.19
N GLU A 27 11.81 -13.99 16.19
CA GLU A 27 11.02 -14.51 15.07
C GLU A 27 10.54 -13.35 14.20
N VAL A 28 10.82 -13.44 12.90
CA VAL A 28 10.36 -12.48 11.90
C VAL A 28 9.39 -13.20 10.97
N HIS A 29 8.10 -12.94 11.14
CA HIS A 29 7.01 -13.58 10.38
C HIS A 29 6.72 -12.76 9.13
N VAL A 30 6.87 -13.37 7.96
CA VAL A 30 6.75 -12.69 6.67
C VAL A 30 5.29 -12.62 6.21
N VAL A 31 4.86 -11.42 5.84
CA VAL A 31 3.53 -11.14 5.31
C VAL A 31 3.68 -10.44 3.95
N ALA A 32 3.22 -11.08 2.89
CA ALA A 32 3.11 -10.45 1.58
C ALA A 32 2.07 -9.34 1.63
N THR A 33 2.51 -8.15 1.23
CA THR A 33 1.69 -6.94 1.20
C THR A 33 1.84 -6.23 -0.15
N PRO A 34 1.50 -6.89 -1.28
CA PRO A 34 1.63 -6.28 -2.59
C PRO A 34 0.72 -5.06 -2.72
N GLY A 35 1.13 -4.12 -3.57
CA GLY A 35 0.29 -2.99 -3.96
C GLY A 35 1.03 -1.65 -3.97
N HIS A 36 1.99 -1.43 -3.09
CA HIS A 36 2.97 -0.36 -3.29
C HIS A 36 3.93 -0.76 -4.42
N THR A 37 4.56 -1.93 -4.26
CA THR A 37 5.16 -2.72 -5.34
C THR A 37 4.54 -4.12 -5.36
N SER A 38 4.67 -4.84 -6.47
CA SER A 38 4.17 -6.23 -6.55
C SER A 38 4.90 -7.22 -5.64
N ASP A 39 6.13 -6.89 -5.21
CA ASP A 39 6.97 -7.72 -4.35
C ASP A 39 7.09 -7.23 -2.89
N SER A 40 6.27 -6.25 -2.51
CA SER A 40 6.28 -5.67 -1.17
C SER A 40 5.97 -6.71 -0.08
N LEU A 41 6.80 -6.73 0.96
CA LEU A 41 6.65 -7.55 2.17
C LEU A 41 6.57 -6.67 3.41
N SER A 42 5.74 -7.09 4.36
CA SER A 42 5.72 -6.62 5.74
C SER A 42 6.17 -7.75 6.68
N PHE A 43 6.56 -7.40 7.90
CA PHE A 43 7.11 -8.37 8.85
C PHE A 43 6.52 -8.18 10.24
N VAL A 44 5.95 -9.24 10.80
CA VAL A 44 5.41 -9.23 12.15
C VAL A 44 6.49 -9.72 13.11
N LEU A 45 6.69 -8.99 14.20
CA LEU A 45 7.61 -9.32 15.28
C LEU A 45 6.76 -9.60 16.53
N PRO A 46 6.37 -10.86 16.80
CA PRO A 46 5.47 -11.18 17.90
C PRO A 46 6.00 -10.72 19.27
N GLN A 47 7.29 -10.86 19.50
CA GLN A 47 7.98 -10.49 20.74
C GLN A 47 7.85 -9.00 21.04
N GLU A 48 7.81 -8.17 20.00
CA GLU A 48 7.71 -6.71 20.08
C GLU A 48 6.26 -6.21 19.89
N ARG A 49 5.31 -7.11 19.59
CA ARG A 49 3.91 -6.78 19.25
C ARG A 49 3.84 -5.67 18.19
N THR A 50 4.68 -5.76 17.17
CA THR A 50 4.77 -4.75 16.10
C THR A 50 4.79 -5.39 14.71
N VAL A 51 4.46 -4.57 13.71
CA VAL A 51 4.63 -4.89 12.29
C VAL A 51 5.54 -3.86 11.64
N LEU A 52 6.61 -4.35 10.98
CA LEU A 52 7.41 -3.58 10.05
C LEU A 52 6.68 -3.52 8.71
N THR A 53 6.35 -2.33 8.22
CA THR A 53 5.49 -2.18 7.03
C THR A 53 6.20 -1.73 5.78
N GLY A 54 7.50 -1.40 5.86
CA GLY A 54 8.20 -0.75 4.75
C GLY A 54 7.40 0.45 4.26
N ASP A 55 7.12 0.48 2.95
CA ASP A 55 6.34 1.54 2.32
C ASP A 55 4.84 1.22 2.17
N THR A 56 4.35 0.12 2.73
CA THR A 56 2.91 -0.20 2.73
C THR A 56 2.14 0.76 3.64
N VAL A 57 2.65 1.03 4.85
CA VAL A 57 2.12 2.03 5.79
C VAL A 57 3.28 2.90 6.26
N LEU A 58 3.09 4.21 6.25
CA LEU A 58 4.10 5.23 6.56
C LEU A 58 3.75 5.93 7.87
N GLY A 59 4.76 6.40 8.58
CA GLY A 59 4.59 7.16 9.83
C GLY A 59 4.00 8.56 9.65
N ARG A 60 4.00 9.07 8.41
CA ARG A 60 3.44 10.37 8.05
C ARG A 60 3.00 10.36 6.60
N GLY A 61 1.87 11.01 6.33
CA GLY A 61 1.27 11.03 5.00
C GLY A 61 0.76 9.64 4.60
N THR A 62 0.63 9.40 3.31
CA THR A 62 0.24 8.08 2.77
C THR A 62 1.20 7.66 1.67
N THR A 63 1.27 6.35 1.42
CA THR A 63 2.17 5.82 0.39
C THR A 63 1.66 6.13 -1.02
N VAL A 64 2.54 6.02 -2.01
CA VAL A 64 2.14 6.07 -3.43
C VAL A 64 1.81 4.65 -3.87
N VAL A 65 0.73 4.48 -4.62
CA VAL A 65 0.42 3.25 -5.36
C VAL A 65 0.77 3.55 -6.82
N ALA A 66 1.96 3.14 -7.27
CA ALA A 66 2.52 3.60 -8.54
C ALA A 66 2.26 2.62 -9.69
N HIS A 67 1.20 2.85 -10.48
CA HIS A 67 0.90 2.04 -11.65
C HIS A 67 2.08 1.98 -12.65
N PRO A 68 2.37 0.82 -13.30
CA PRO A 68 1.59 -0.43 -13.29
C PRO A 68 1.98 -1.44 -12.21
N ASP A 69 3.13 -1.24 -11.55
CA ASP A 69 3.60 -2.19 -10.53
C ASP A 69 2.76 -2.09 -9.24
N GLY A 70 2.49 -0.85 -8.81
CA GLY A 70 1.56 -0.57 -7.74
C GLY A 70 0.11 -0.69 -8.20
N GLN A 71 -0.66 -1.50 -7.48
CA GLN A 71 -2.05 -1.84 -7.79
C GLN A 71 -2.94 -1.59 -6.58
N LEU A 72 -4.01 -0.81 -6.77
CA LEU A 72 -4.86 -0.39 -5.65
C LEU A 72 -5.63 -1.57 -5.03
N GLY A 73 -6.12 -2.52 -5.85
CA GLY A 73 -6.82 -3.70 -5.35
C GLY A 73 -5.95 -4.52 -4.40
N ALA A 74 -4.75 -4.89 -4.88
CA ALA A 74 -3.76 -5.61 -4.07
C ALA A 74 -3.38 -4.84 -2.80
N TYR A 75 -3.23 -3.52 -2.91
CA TYR A 75 -2.91 -2.65 -1.78
C TYR A 75 -4.02 -2.65 -0.71
N LEU A 76 -5.30 -2.54 -1.11
CA LEU A 76 -6.43 -2.59 -0.17
C LEU A 76 -6.55 -3.95 0.50
N ASP A 77 -6.36 -5.05 -0.25
CA ASP A 77 -6.34 -6.40 0.31
C ASP A 77 -5.20 -6.57 1.33
N SER A 78 -4.03 -5.98 1.04
CA SER A 78 -2.90 -5.95 1.97
C SER A 78 -3.20 -5.18 3.25
N LEU A 79 -3.87 -4.03 3.17
CA LEU A 79 -4.29 -3.27 4.36
C LEU A 79 -5.30 -4.08 5.20
N HIS A 80 -6.29 -4.72 4.56
CA HIS A 80 -7.24 -5.58 5.27
C HIS A 80 -6.56 -6.77 5.94
N ARG A 81 -5.59 -7.41 5.26
CA ARG A 81 -4.79 -8.49 5.83
C ARG A 81 -4.00 -8.03 7.05
N LEU A 82 -3.29 -6.91 6.94
CA LEU A 82 -2.54 -6.32 8.06
C LEU A 82 -3.46 -5.98 9.23
N HIS A 83 -4.65 -5.43 8.96
CA HIS A 83 -5.62 -5.11 10.00
C HIS A 83 -6.11 -6.37 10.73
N ALA A 84 -6.53 -7.39 9.98
CA ALA A 84 -6.97 -8.66 10.55
C ALA A 84 -5.86 -9.32 11.38
N LEU A 85 -4.64 -9.33 10.85
CA LEU A 85 -3.47 -9.87 11.54
C LEU A 85 -3.16 -9.09 12.81
N ALA A 86 -3.20 -7.76 12.75
CA ALA A 86 -2.91 -6.92 13.91
C ALA A 86 -3.89 -7.18 15.04
N ALA A 87 -5.18 -7.36 14.72
CA ALA A 87 -6.19 -7.75 15.69
C ALA A 87 -5.96 -9.16 16.26
N GLU A 88 -5.67 -10.15 15.40
CA GLU A 88 -5.48 -11.55 15.82
C GLU A 88 -4.22 -11.75 16.68
N ARG A 89 -3.13 -11.07 16.34
CA ARG A 89 -1.81 -11.21 16.97
C ARG A 89 -1.55 -10.12 18.03
N GLU A 90 -2.55 -9.32 18.33
CA GLU A 90 -2.48 -8.18 19.25
C GLU A 90 -1.31 -7.22 18.97
N VAL A 91 -1.03 -6.98 17.69
CA VAL A 91 -0.01 -6.02 17.24
C VAL A 91 -0.47 -4.63 17.64
N THR A 92 0.39 -3.93 18.38
CA THR A 92 0.09 -2.60 18.94
C THR A 92 0.72 -1.48 18.14
N ALA A 93 1.86 -1.70 17.47
CA ALA A 93 2.59 -0.63 16.80
C ALA A 93 2.93 -0.95 15.34
N VAL A 94 3.00 0.09 14.51
CA VAL A 94 3.55 0.06 13.14
C VAL A 94 4.93 0.71 13.15
N TRP A 95 5.92 -0.01 12.64
CA TRP A 95 7.28 0.50 12.42
C TRP A 95 7.50 0.67 10.91
N PRO A 96 7.29 1.88 10.38
CA PRO A 96 7.31 2.13 8.94
C PRO A 96 8.73 2.22 8.40
N GLY A 97 8.89 2.08 7.07
CA GLY A 97 10.14 2.40 6.38
C GLY A 97 10.47 3.89 6.43
N HIS A 98 9.44 4.74 6.51
CA HIS A 98 9.58 6.20 6.57
C HIS A 98 8.63 6.84 7.57
N GLY A 99 9.11 7.90 8.22
CA GLY A 99 8.36 8.64 9.24
C GLY A 99 8.50 8.03 10.64
N PRO A 100 7.78 8.60 11.64
CA PRO A 100 7.82 8.12 13.02
C PRO A 100 7.12 6.76 13.17
N VAL A 101 7.45 6.05 14.25
CA VAL A 101 6.66 4.92 14.75
C VAL A 101 5.23 5.37 15.05
N ILE A 102 4.26 4.48 14.81
CA ILE A 102 2.85 4.68 15.18
C ILE A 102 2.50 3.67 16.27
N ASP A 103 2.12 4.16 17.45
CA ASP A 103 1.86 3.34 18.65
C ASP A 103 0.44 2.73 18.71
N ASP A 104 -0.38 2.96 17.67
CA ASP A 104 -1.71 2.36 17.50
C ASP A 104 -1.85 1.82 16.07
N ALA A 105 -1.53 0.53 15.90
CA ALA A 105 -1.54 -0.13 14.60
C ALA A 105 -2.94 -0.20 13.97
N LEU A 106 -3.97 -0.50 14.76
CA LEU A 106 -5.33 -0.61 14.24
C LEU A 106 -5.85 0.76 13.80
N ALA A 107 -5.66 1.81 14.60
CA ALA A 107 -6.05 3.16 14.21
C ALA A 107 -5.31 3.64 12.95
N ALA A 108 -4.03 3.28 12.80
CA ALA A 108 -3.26 3.59 11.60
C ALA A 108 -3.85 2.91 10.35
N LEU A 109 -4.19 1.63 10.45
CA LEU A 109 -4.75 0.85 9.35
C LEU A 109 -6.17 1.30 8.98
N ASP A 110 -7.00 1.64 9.98
CA ASP A 110 -8.33 2.23 9.77
C ASP A 110 -8.24 3.58 9.05
N PHE A 111 -7.33 4.46 9.49
CA PHE A 111 -7.07 5.74 8.83
C PHE A 111 -6.66 5.53 7.36
N TYR A 112 -5.77 4.57 7.10
CA TYR A 112 -5.31 4.25 5.75
C TYR A 112 -6.46 3.76 4.86
N LEU A 113 -7.28 2.82 5.35
CA LEU A 113 -8.44 2.32 4.61
C LEU A 113 -9.44 3.43 4.31
N ALA A 114 -9.80 4.23 5.32
CA ALA A 114 -10.73 5.34 5.17
C ALA A 114 -10.22 6.39 4.17
N HIS A 115 -8.95 6.77 4.27
CA HIS A 115 -8.33 7.74 3.37
C HIS A 115 -8.31 7.25 1.92
N ARG A 116 -8.02 5.95 1.69
CA ARG A 116 -8.05 5.38 0.34
C ARG A 116 -9.45 5.36 -0.25
N GLN A 117 -10.44 5.02 0.57
CA GLN A 117 -11.83 5.03 0.14
C GLN A 117 -12.29 6.45 -0.23
N GLU A 118 -12.01 7.44 0.62
CA GLU A 118 -12.31 8.86 0.34
C GLU A 118 -11.67 9.32 -0.98
N ARG A 119 -10.38 9.04 -1.16
CA ARG A 119 -9.67 9.45 -2.38
C ARG A 119 -10.20 8.72 -3.62
N LEU A 120 -10.61 7.47 -3.50
CA LEU A 120 -11.24 6.72 -4.58
C LEU A 120 -12.61 7.28 -4.96
N GLU A 121 -13.40 7.72 -3.98
CA GLU A 121 -14.69 8.38 -4.21
C GLU A 121 -14.52 9.73 -4.92
N GLN A 122 -13.52 10.53 -4.53
CA GLN A 122 -13.19 11.77 -5.23
C GLN A 122 -12.79 11.53 -6.69
N VAL A 123 -11.97 10.50 -6.96
CA VAL A 123 -11.62 10.11 -8.33
C VAL A 123 -12.85 9.66 -9.11
N ARG A 124 -13.72 8.82 -8.52
CA ARG A 124 -14.97 8.40 -9.16
C ARG A 124 -15.84 9.59 -9.55
N ALA A 125 -16.02 10.54 -8.63
CA ALA A 125 -16.80 11.75 -8.88
C ALA A 125 -16.19 12.63 -9.99
N ALA A 126 -14.86 12.76 -10.05
CA ALA A 126 -14.20 13.48 -11.13
C ALA A 126 -14.47 12.81 -12.49
N LEU A 127 -14.35 11.47 -12.56
CA LEU A 127 -14.58 10.70 -13.78
C LEU A 127 -16.00 10.84 -14.35
N GLU A 128 -17.02 11.09 -13.52
CA GLU A 128 -18.40 11.33 -13.99
C GLU A 128 -18.53 12.61 -14.84
N SER A 129 -17.59 13.55 -14.69
CA SER A 129 -17.62 14.86 -15.36
C SER A 129 -16.61 14.99 -16.50
N LEU A 130 -15.70 14.03 -16.65
CA LEU A 130 -14.62 14.05 -17.63
C LEU A 130 -14.90 13.11 -18.80
N ASP A 131 -14.25 13.35 -19.94
CA ASP A 131 -14.33 12.45 -21.08
C ASP A 131 -13.50 11.18 -20.81
N PRO A 132 -14.11 9.98 -20.66
CA PRO A 132 -13.37 8.76 -20.38
C PRO A 132 -12.45 8.32 -21.53
N SER A 133 -12.60 8.91 -22.72
CA SER A 133 -11.75 8.62 -23.89
C SER A 133 -10.52 9.54 -24.02
N ALA A 134 -10.35 10.50 -23.11
CA ALA A 134 -9.22 11.42 -23.14
C ALA A 134 -7.87 10.70 -22.85
N ASP A 135 -6.87 10.93 -23.70
CA ASP A 135 -5.52 10.36 -23.56
C ASP A 135 -4.81 10.79 -22.25
N ASP A 136 -5.18 11.96 -21.72
CA ASP A 136 -4.64 12.55 -20.50
C ASP A 136 -5.64 12.51 -19.33
N LEU A 137 -6.63 11.61 -19.36
CA LEU A 137 -7.68 11.49 -18.32
C LEU A 137 -7.12 11.48 -16.89
N ALA A 138 -6.04 10.72 -16.64
CA ALA A 138 -5.43 10.67 -15.31
C ALA A 138 -4.88 12.05 -14.86
N ARG A 139 -4.32 12.83 -15.79
CA ARG A 139 -3.85 14.19 -15.52
C ARG A 139 -5.02 15.12 -15.22
N GLN A 140 -6.11 15.03 -15.99
CA GLN A 140 -7.32 15.83 -15.75
C GLN A 140 -7.94 15.52 -14.38
N VAL A 141 -7.98 14.25 -13.99
CA VAL A 141 -8.41 13.85 -12.63
C VAL A 141 -7.49 14.43 -11.56
N VAL A 142 -6.17 14.44 -11.76
CA VAL A 142 -5.22 15.07 -10.83
C VAL A 142 -5.51 16.57 -10.67
N GLU A 143 -5.75 17.27 -11.76
CA GLU A 143 -6.07 18.71 -11.76
C GLU A 143 -7.34 19.04 -10.98
N VAL A 144 -8.30 18.11 -10.92
CA VAL A 144 -9.54 18.26 -10.15
C VAL A 144 -9.35 17.84 -8.69
N VAL A 145 -8.81 16.64 -8.46
CA VAL A 145 -8.80 15.98 -7.13
C VAL A 145 -7.64 16.44 -6.25
N TYR A 146 -6.53 16.89 -6.85
CA TYR A 146 -5.31 17.29 -6.18
C TYR A 146 -4.99 18.78 -6.42
N ALA A 147 -6.01 19.61 -6.71
CA ALA A 147 -5.86 21.03 -7.01
C ALA A 147 -5.19 21.84 -5.87
N ASP A 148 -5.30 21.37 -4.63
CA ASP A 148 -4.71 21.95 -3.42
C ASP A 148 -3.32 21.39 -3.08
N VAL A 149 -2.84 20.39 -3.83
CA VAL A 149 -1.53 19.77 -3.65
C VAL A 149 -0.49 20.47 -4.53
N ASP A 150 0.72 20.65 -3.99
CA ASP A 150 1.84 21.24 -4.74
C ASP A 150 2.05 20.50 -6.08
N PRO A 151 2.06 21.22 -7.23
CA PRO A 151 2.27 20.65 -8.55
C PRO A 151 3.50 19.76 -8.71
N VAL A 152 4.53 19.94 -7.86
CA VAL A 152 5.71 19.06 -7.86
C VAL A 152 5.36 17.60 -7.56
N LEU A 153 4.26 17.36 -6.83
CA LEU A 153 3.79 16.02 -6.45
C LEU A 153 2.81 15.42 -7.47
N TRP A 154 2.36 16.18 -8.46
CA TRP A 154 1.32 15.73 -9.39
C TRP A 154 1.75 14.56 -10.27
N GLY A 155 3.05 14.42 -10.56
CA GLY A 155 3.57 13.25 -11.26
C GLY A 155 3.31 11.95 -10.48
N ALA A 156 3.53 11.95 -9.17
CA ALA A 156 3.24 10.79 -8.31
C ALA A 156 1.73 10.58 -8.15
N ALA A 157 0.96 11.67 -7.99
CA ALA A 157 -0.50 11.61 -7.93
C ALA A 157 -1.10 10.98 -9.20
N GLU A 158 -0.57 11.31 -10.39
CA GLU A 158 -1.03 10.74 -11.65
C GLU A 158 -0.84 9.22 -11.72
N LEU A 159 0.28 8.70 -11.20
CA LEU A 159 0.51 7.26 -11.11
C LEU A 159 -0.51 6.56 -10.20
N SER A 160 -0.87 7.19 -9.08
CA SER A 160 -1.92 6.67 -8.19
C SER A 160 -3.32 6.79 -8.78
N VAL A 161 -3.63 7.87 -9.50
CA VAL A 161 -4.90 8.00 -10.22
C VAL A 161 -5.03 6.92 -11.30
N ARG A 162 -3.95 6.60 -12.04
CA ARG A 162 -3.95 5.49 -13.00
C ARG A 162 -4.29 4.16 -12.34
N ALA A 163 -3.71 3.87 -11.17
CA ALA A 163 -4.04 2.67 -10.40
C ALA A 163 -5.50 2.65 -9.89
N GLN A 164 -6.06 3.82 -9.57
CA GLN A 164 -7.47 3.96 -9.16
C GLN A 164 -8.43 3.72 -10.34
N ILE A 165 -8.13 4.27 -11.52
CA ILE A 165 -8.92 4.06 -12.74
C ILE A 165 -8.92 2.57 -13.11
N ASP A 166 -7.75 1.93 -13.17
CA ASP A 166 -7.63 0.50 -13.46
C ASP A 166 -8.45 -0.36 -12.47
N TYR A 167 -8.37 -0.04 -11.18
CA TYR A 167 -9.18 -0.71 -10.16
C TYR A 167 -10.70 -0.55 -10.37
N LEU A 168 -11.17 0.65 -10.73
CA LEU A 168 -12.58 0.90 -11.00
C LEU A 168 -13.06 0.16 -12.26
N ASP A 169 -12.25 0.13 -13.32
CA ASP A 169 -12.55 -0.55 -14.57
C ASP A 169 -12.66 -2.07 -14.40
N LEU A 170 -11.79 -2.67 -13.57
CA LEU A 170 -11.87 -4.09 -13.25
C LEU A 170 -13.17 -4.40 -12.49
N ARG A 171 -13.54 -3.58 -11.50
CA ARG A 171 -14.76 -3.78 -10.70
C ARG A 171 -16.06 -3.56 -11.46
N ALA A 172 -16.05 -2.76 -12.53
CA ALA A 172 -17.22 -2.57 -13.39
C ALA A 172 -17.51 -3.79 -14.29
N ARG A 173 -16.56 -4.72 -14.41
CA ARG A 173 -16.67 -5.93 -15.26
C ARG A 173 -17.10 -7.18 -14.49
N ASP A 174 -17.07 -7.13 -13.15
CA ASP A 174 -17.50 -8.19 -12.23
C ASP A 174 -19.00 -8.10 -11.91
#